data_AF-A0A842QF73-F1
#
_entry.id   AF-A0A842QF73-F1
#
_cell.length_a   1.000
_cell.length_b   1.000
_cell.length_c   1.000
_cell.angle_alpha   90.00
_cell.angle_beta   90.00
_cell.angle_gamma   90.00
#
_symmetry.space_group_name_H-M   'P 1'
#
loop_
_entity.id
_entity.type
_entity.pdbx_description
1 polymer ?
#
loop_
_entity_poly.entity_id
_entity_poly.type
_entity_poly.pdbx_seq_one_letter_code
_entity_poly.pdbx_strand_id
1 'polypeptide(L)' 'MQLTSDYYFIAIGLVIVGVVLIFLGILWRTRKQPEDSEVKSKGVVLLGPIPIVWGFGEKGKILAVILFVCVIMFYLLMLF' A
#
# COMPACT_ATOMS: atom_id res chain seq x y z
N MET A 1 -2.23 25.49 19.31
CA MET A 1 -1.63 24.31 19.97
C MET A 1 -0.32 24.01 19.27
N GLN A 2 0.81 24.41 19.88
CA GLN A 2 2.13 24.02 19.37
C GLN A 2 2.33 22.56 19.79
N LEU A 3 2.27 21.64 18.84
CA LEU A 3 2.68 20.25 19.07
C LEU A 3 4.15 20.32 19.48
N THR A 4 4.44 20.05 20.75
CA THR A 4 5.80 20.02 21.27
C THR A 4 6.63 19.06 20.43
N SER A 5 7.87 19.47 20.14
CA SER A 5 8.82 18.81 19.22
C SER A 5 8.89 17.28 19.35
N ASP A 6 8.65 16.78 20.55
CA ASP A 6 8.79 15.38 20.91
C ASP A 6 7.74 14.48 20.24
N TYR A 7 6.53 15.01 20.00
CA TYR A 7 5.45 14.26 19.33
C TYR A 7 5.71 14.07 17.83
N TYR A 8 6.46 14.99 17.19
CA TYR A 8 6.81 14.87 15.78
C TYR A 8 7.75 13.67 15.54
N PHE A 9 8.74 13.47 16.41
CA PHE A 9 9.65 12.33 16.30
C PHE A 9 8.93 10.99 16.48
N ILE A 10 7.98 10.93 17.41
CA ILE A 10 7.15 9.74 17.63
C ILE A 10 6.27 9.45 16.40
N ALA A 11 5.63 10.48 15.84
CA ALA A 11 4.79 10.34 14.65
C ALA A 11 5.58 9.83 13.44
N ILE A 12 6.74 10.44 13.17
CA ILE A 12 7.62 10.02 12.06
C ILE A 12 8.13 8.59 12.29
N GLY A 13 8.52 8.25 13.52
CA GLY A 13 8.94 6.89 13.88
C GLY A 13 7.85 5.86 13.59
N LEU A 14 6.60 6.15 13.99
CA LEU A 14 5.46 5.27 13.76
C LEU A 14 5.19 5.06 12.25
N VAL A 15 5.27 6.14 11.45
CA VAL A 15 5.08 6.07 10.00
C VAL A 15 6.16 5.21 9.34
N ILE A 16 7.43 5.41 9.70
CA ILE A 16 8.55 4.62 9.16
C ILE A 16 8.38 3.13 9.49
N VAL A 17 8.01 2.81 10.73
CA VAL A 17 7.74 1.41 11.14
C VAL A 17 6.60 0.81 10.32
N GLY A 18 5.52 1.55 10.11
CA GLY A 18 4.40 1.12 9.26
C GLY A 18 4.84 0.82 7.83
N VAL A 19 5.64 1.70 7.22
CA VAL A 19 6.17 1.52 5.86
C VAL A 19 7.06 0.26 5.79
N VAL A 20 7.96 0.07 6.76
CA VAL A 20 8.85 -1.10 6.79
C VAL A 20 8.06 -2.40 6.92
N LEU A 21 7.04 -2.44 7.78
CA LEU A 21 6.18 -3.62 7.95
C LEU A 21 5.40 -3.96 6.67
N ILE A 22 4.86 -2.96 5.97
CA ILE A 22 4.19 -3.15 4.68
C ILE A 22 5.18 -3.73 3.66
N PHE A 23 6.38 -3.16 3.59
CA PHE A 23 7.42 -3.59 2.66
C PHE A 23 7.85 -5.05 2.90
N LEU A 24 8.07 -5.43 4.16
CA LEU A 24 8.39 -6.80 4.55
C LEU A 24 7.22 -7.77 4.24
N GLY A 25 5.98 -7.35 4.49
CA GLY A 25 4.79 -8.13 4.16
C GLY A 25 4.69 -8.43 2.66
N ILE A 26 5.02 -7.47 1.80
CA ILE A 26 5.02 -7.64 0.34
C ILE A 26 6.16 -8.59 -0.08
N LEU A 27 7.37 -8.41 0.47
CA LEU A 27 8.52 -9.27 0.15
C LEU A 27 8.29 -10.73 0.54
N TRP A 28 7.72 -10.99 1.72
CA TRP A 28 7.38 -12.35 2.15
C TRP A 28 6.29 -13.00 1.28
N ARG A 29 5.34 -12.21 0.78
CA ARG A 29 4.26 -12.70 -0.07
C ARG A 29 4.73 -13.02 -1.50
N THR A 30 5.73 -12.29 -1.98
CA THR A 30 6.30 -12.47 -3.32
C THR A 30 7.17 -13.72 -3.44
N ARG A 31 7.82 -14.15 -2.35
CA ARG A 31 8.64 -15.38 -2.32
C ARG A 31 7.84 -16.70 -2.38
N LYS A 32 6.51 -16.67 -2.27
CA LYS A 32 5.63 -17.86 -2.25
C LYS A 32 4.78 -18.03 -3.52
N GLN A 33 5.35 -17.90 -4.72
CA GLN A 33 4.66 -18.40 -5.92
C GLN A 33 5.57 -19.30 -6.75
N PRO A 34 5.21 -20.59 -6.93
CA PRO A 34 5.86 -21.46 -7.90
C PRO A 34 5.47 -21.03 -9.32
N GLU A 35 6.35 -21.41 -10.26
CA GLU A 35 6.13 -21.39 -11.72
C GLU A 35 4.68 -21.74 -12.09
N ASP A 36 3.98 -20.79 -12.71
CA ASP A 36 3.21 -21.12 -13.91
C ASP A 36 2.85 -19.84 -14.67
N SER A 37 3.30 -19.85 -15.92
CA SER A 37 3.49 -18.74 -16.83
C SER A 37 2.25 -18.48 -17.68
N GLU A 38 1.11 -18.20 -17.05
CA GLU A 38 -0.03 -17.62 -17.76
C GLU A 38 0.02 -16.09 -17.69
N VAL A 39 0.39 -15.46 -18.80
CA VAL A 39 0.33 -14.01 -19.01
C VAL A 39 -1.15 -13.58 -19.10
N LYS A 40 -1.86 -13.60 -17.96
CA LYS A 40 -3.10 -12.86 -17.81
C LYS A 40 -2.76 -11.38 -17.81
N SER A 41 -3.34 -10.62 -18.74
CA SER A 41 -3.30 -9.15 -18.76
C SER A 41 -3.59 -8.62 -17.35
N LYS A 42 -2.55 -8.11 -16.69
CA LYS A 42 -2.57 -7.57 -15.33
C LYS A 42 -2.50 -6.06 -15.44
N GLY A 43 -3.46 -5.36 -14.84
CA GLY A 43 -3.56 -3.91 -14.94
C GLY A 43 -4.17 -3.27 -13.70
N VAL A 44 -3.74 -2.05 -13.42
CA VAL A 44 -4.32 -1.17 -12.41
C VAL A 44 -4.63 0.16 -13.07
N VAL A 45 -5.88 0.61 -12.99
CA VAL A 45 -6.28 1.97 -13.39
C VAL A 45 -6.85 2.70 -12.19
N LEU A 46 -6.41 3.94 -12.01
CA LEU A 46 -6.91 4.85 -10.98
C LEU A 46 -8.04 5.69 -11.58
N LEU A 47 -9.28 5.45 -11.14
CA LEU A 47 -10.41 6.35 -11.43
C LEU A 47 -10.57 7.29 -10.23
N GLY A 48 -9.86 8.42 -10.28
CA GLY A 48 -9.73 9.29 -9.11
C GLY A 48 -9.05 8.55 -7.95
N PRO A 49 -9.52 8.68 -6.70
CA PRO A 49 -8.91 8.00 -5.54
C PRO A 49 -9.26 6.50 -5.45
N ILE A 50 -10.10 5.98 -6.36
CA ILE A 50 -10.56 4.59 -6.33
C ILE A 50 -9.73 3.75 -7.32
N PRO A 51 -8.86 2.83 -6.85
CA PRO A 51 -8.10 1.95 -7.71
C PRO A 51 -8.94 0.77 -8.20
N ILE A 52 -8.94 0.55 -9.52
CA ILE A 52 -9.53 -0.62 -10.17
C ILE A 52 -8.38 -1.56 -10.56
N VAL A 53 -8.39 -2.78 -10.01
CA VAL A 53 -7.33 -3.78 -10.21
C VAL A 53 -7.94 -5.02 -10.87
N TRP A 54 -7.35 -5.48 -11.98
CA TRP A 54 -7.81 -6.67 -12.71
C TRP A 54 -6.67 -7.57 -13.15
N GLY A 55 -7.00 -8.84 -13.45
CA GLY A 55 -6.04 -9.82 -13.98
C GLY A 55 -5.05 -10.40 -12.96
N PHE A 56 -5.04 -9.92 -11.72
CA PHE A 56 -4.15 -10.39 -10.66
C PHE A 56 -4.76 -11.53 -9.79
N GLY A 57 -5.97 -12.01 -10.10
CA GLY A 57 -6.64 -13.08 -9.34
C GLY A 57 -6.88 -12.70 -7.86
N GLU A 58 -6.87 -13.67 -6.95
CA GLU A 58 -7.00 -13.41 -5.51
C GLU A 58 -5.87 -12.51 -4.95
N LYS A 59 -4.67 -12.59 -5.54
CA LYS A 59 -3.55 -11.72 -5.17
C LYS A 59 -3.78 -10.26 -5.57
N GLY A 60 -4.59 -10.04 -6.60
CA GLY A 60 -5.04 -8.73 -7.08
C GLY A 60 -5.92 -7.97 -6.11
N LYS A 61 -6.83 -8.68 -5.45
CA LYS A 61 -7.72 -8.08 -4.46
C LYS A 61 -6.92 -7.45 -3.32
N ILE A 62 -5.84 -8.11 -2.92
CA ILE A 62 -4.98 -7.64 -1.84
C ILE A 62 -4.14 -6.45 -2.30
N LEU A 63 -3.61 -6.50 -3.52
CA LEU A 63 -2.91 -5.37 -4.11
C LEU A 63 -3.83 -4.15 -4.22
N ALA A 64 -5.09 -4.33 -4.61
CA ALA A 64 -6.10 -3.27 -4.68
C ALA A 64 -6.37 -2.62 -3.33
N VAL A 65 -6.53 -3.44 -2.28
CA VAL A 65 -6.76 -2.94 -0.92
C VAL A 65 -5.55 -2.15 -0.41
N ILE A 66 -4.33 -2.66 -0.62
CA ILE A 66 -3.11 -1.94 -0.23
C ILE A 66 -3.03 -0.60 -0.97
N LEU A 67 -3.26 -0.60 -2.29
CA LEU A 67 -3.14 0.59 -3.11
C LEU A 67 -4.21 1.63 -2.73
N PHE A 68 -5.43 1.19 -2.39
CA PHE A 68 -6.49 2.05 -1.89
C PHE A 68 -6.14 2.68 -0.53
N VAL A 69 -5.62 1.88 0.41
CA VAL A 69 -5.18 2.38 1.71
C VAL A 69 -4.05 3.40 1.55
N CYS A 70 -3.08 3.14 0.68
CA CYS A 70 -2.01 4.10 0.38
C CYS A 70 -2.54 5.42 -0.19
N VAL A 71 -3.48 5.37 -1.13
CA VAL A 71 -4.09 6.56 -1.74
C VAL A 71 -4.89 7.36 -0.71
N ILE A 72 -5.69 6.70 0.12
CA ILE A 72 -6.43 7.38 1.20
C ILE A 72 -5.47 8.00 2.21
N MET A 73 -4.42 7.29 2.60
CA MET A 73 -3.45 7.80 3.57
C MET A 73 -2.70 9.02 3.02
N PHE A 74 -2.34 9.00 1.73
CA PHE A 74 -1.75 10.16 1.04
C PHE A 74 -2.74 11.33 0.96
N TYR A 75 -4.01 11.06 0.66
CA TYR A 75 -5.03 12.08 0.59
C TYR A 75 -5.29 12.74 1.95
N LEU A 76 -5.33 11.94 3.02
CA LEU A 76 -5.46 12.43 4.39
C LEU A 76 -4.25 13.25 4.83
N LEU A 77 -3.03 12.85 4.43
CA LEU A 77 -1.81 13.61 4.68
C LEU A 77 -1.83 14.97 3.96
N MET A 78 -2.40 15.04 2.76
CA MET A 78 -2.50 16.30 2.02
C MET A 78 -3.63 17.21 2.53
N LEU A 79 -4.67 16.62 3.14
CA LEU A 79 -5.80 17.34 3.73
C LEU A 79 -5.46 17.97 5.09
N PHE A 80 -4.48 17.43 5.81
CA PHE A 80 -4.07 17.85 7.15
C PHE A 80 -2.80 18.70 7.12
#